data_AF-A0A411NQA3-F1
#
_entry.id   AF-A0A411NQA3-F1
#
_cell.length_a   1.000
_cell.length_b   1.000
_cell.length_c   1.000
_cell.angle_alpha   90.00
_cell.angle_beta   90.00
_cell.angle_gamma   90.00
#
_symmetry.space_group_name_H-M   'P 1'
#
loop_
_entity.id
_entity.type
_entity.pdbx_description
1 polymer ?
#
loop_
_entity_poly.entity_id
_entity_poly.type
_entity_poly.pdbx_seq_one_letter_code
_entity_poly.pdbx_strand_id
1 'polypeptide(L)'
;RLYIELLRNLADEAGLPKTLDTGSLAGIKTHEYCTNNQPNNHSDHVDPYPYLAKWGISREQFKHDIENGLTIETGWQKNDTGYWYVHSDGSYPKDKFEKINGTWYYFDSSGYMLAD
;
A
#
# COMPACT_ATOMS: atom_id res chain seq x y z
N ARG A 1 2.82 0.23 -2.35
CA ARG A 1 2.24 -1.09 -2.02
C ARG A 1 3.21 -2.04 -1.34
N LEU A 2 4.26 -2.50 -2.05
CA LEU A 2 5.24 -3.47 -1.52
C LEU A 2 5.80 -3.11 -0.14
N TYR A 3 6.07 -1.83 0.12
CA TYR A 3 6.63 -1.39 1.40
C TYR A 3 5.73 -1.68 2.61
N ILE A 4 4.43 -1.41 2.51
CA ILE A 4 3.46 -1.69 3.59
C ILE A 4 3.32 -3.19 3.81
N GLU A 5 3.17 -3.95 2.72
CA GLU A 5 3.03 -5.40 2.77
C GLU A 5 4.26 -6.06 3.39
N LEU A 6 5.47 -5.62 3.00
CA LEU A 6 6.72 -6.13 3.56
C LEU A 6 6.83 -5.85 5.07
N LEU A 7 6.56 -4.63 5.52
CA LEU A 7 6.62 -4.28 6.93
C LEU A 7 5.64 -5.10 7.77
N ARG A 8 4.42 -5.28 7.27
CA ARG A 8 3.39 -6.09 7.92
C ARG A 8 3.78 -7.57 7.98
N ASN A 9 4.32 -8.12 6.90
CA ASN A 9 4.75 -9.51 6.83
C ASN A 9 5.92 -9.79 7.79
N LEU A 10 6.90 -8.88 7.87
CA LEU A 10 8.03 -9.01 8.80
C LEU A 10 7.58 -8.93 10.26
N ALA A 11 6.58 -8.08 10.58
CA ALA A 11 6.00 -8.05 11.91
C ALA A 11 5.28 -9.38 12.23
N ASP A 12 4.53 -9.94 11.29
CA ASP A 12 3.88 -11.25 11.46
C ASP A 12 4.90 -12.39 11.65
N GLU A 13 5.96 -12.41 10.85
CA GLU A 13 7.05 -13.40 10.94
C GLU A 13 7.75 -13.34 12.32
N ALA A 14 7.94 -12.13 12.86
CA ALA A 14 8.54 -11.92 14.17
C ALA A 14 7.55 -12.07 15.35
N GLY A 15 6.26 -12.30 15.09
CA GLY A 15 5.23 -12.34 16.14
C GLY A 15 4.98 -10.99 16.82
N LEU A 16 5.21 -9.88 16.11
CA LEU A 16 5.07 -8.51 16.61
C LEU A 16 3.74 -7.88 16.16
N PRO A 17 3.20 -6.92 16.94
CA PRO A 17 1.98 -6.22 16.55
C PRO A 17 2.23 -5.36 15.31
N LYS A 18 1.28 -5.36 14.37
CA LYS A 18 1.25 -4.48 13.20
C LYS A 18 0.77 -3.07 13.56
N THR A 19 1.37 -2.46 14.59
CA THR A 19 1.10 -1.08 15.00
C THR A 19 2.25 -0.17 14.56
N LEU A 20 1.95 1.09 14.28
CA LEU A 20 2.98 2.07 13.91
C LEU A 20 3.19 3.10 15.01
N ASP A 21 4.45 3.31 15.41
CA ASP A 21 4.92 4.41 16.24
C ASP A 21 4.18 4.56 17.59
N THR A 22 3.73 3.42 18.14
CA THR A 22 3.09 3.37 19.47
C THR A 22 4.12 3.40 20.60
N GLY A 23 3.72 3.87 21.79
CA GLY A 23 4.55 3.87 23.00
C GLY A 23 4.97 2.48 23.52
N SER A 24 4.29 1.41 23.10
CA SER A 24 4.71 0.04 23.37
C SER A 24 6.07 -0.26 22.74
N LEU A 25 6.96 -0.99 23.45
CA LEU A 25 8.26 -1.38 22.92
C LEU A 25 8.15 -2.16 21.61
N ALA A 26 7.23 -3.14 21.56
CA ALA A 26 6.97 -3.93 20.36
C ALA A 26 6.11 -3.14 19.34
N GLY A 27 6.31 -3.46 18.07
CA GLY A 27 5.60 -2.88 16.93
C GLY A 27 6.55 -2.31 15.88
N ILE A 28 6.00 -1.89 14.74
CA ILE A 28 6.75 -1.25 13.66
C ILE A 28 7.07 0.18 14.08
N LYS A 29 8.34 0.59 13.96
CA LYS A 29 8.83 1.92 14.35
C LYS A 29 9.50 2.59 13.16
N THR A 30 9.14 3.84 12.89
CA THR A 30 9.86 4.68 11.93
C THR A 30 11.24 5.06 12.48
N HIS A 31 12.16 5.45 11.59
CA HIS A 31 13.44 5.98 12.03
C HIS A 31 13.23 7.26 12.83
N GLU A 32 12.31 8.13 12.40
CA GLU A 32 11.91 9.31 13.17
C GLU A 32 11.46 8.96 14.60
N TYR A 33 10.62 7.93 14.77
CA TYR A 33 10.18 7.50 16.09
C TYR A 33 11.36 7.02 16.94
N CYS A 34 12.24 6.20 16.37
CA CYS A 34 13.44 5.73 17.05
C CYS A 34 14.34 6.91 17.46
N THR A 35 14.63 7.84 16.54
CA THR A 35 15.40 9.06 16.82
C THR A 35 14.84 9.83 18.01
N ASN A 36 13.52 9.96 18.12
CA ASN A 36 12.87 10.75 19.15
C ASN A 36 12.70 10.02 20.50
N ASN A 37 12.70 8.69 20.52
CA ASN A 37 12.27 7.92 21.70
C ASN A 37 13.29 6.89 22.20
N GLN A 38 14.32 6.54 21.41
CA GLN A 38 15.30 5.54 21.83
C GLN A 38 16.25 6.08 22.91
N PRO A 39 16.68 5.23 23.86
CA PRO A 39 17.74 5.61 24.79
C PRO A 39 19.06 5.83 24.06
N ASN A 40 19.91 6.73 24.56
CA ASN A 40 21.25 7.01 24.00
C ASN A 40 21.22 7.34 22.50
N ASN A 41 20.30 8.22 22.09
CA ASN A 41 20.16 8.59 20.69
C ASN A 41 21.38 9.37 20.16
N HIS A 42 21.83 8.99 18.96
CA HIS A 42 22.87 9.67 18.18
C HIS A 42 22.45 9.92 16.72
N SER A 43 21.18 9.69 16.39
CA SER A 43 20.59 9.96 15.07
C SER A 43 19.85 11.30 15.07
N ASP A 44 19.76 11.94 13.92
CA ASP A 44 18.89 13.09 13.65
C ASP A 44 17.91 12.81 12.50
N HIS A 45 17.87 11.56 12.04
CA HIS A 45 17.06 11.13 10.93
C HIS A 45 15.57 11.14 11.26
N VAL A 46 14.78 11.54 10.27
CA VAL A 46 13.32 11.68 10.35
C VAL A 46 12.59 10.90 9.25
N ASP A 47 13.26 9.98 8.57
CA ASP A 47 12.63 9.10 7.59
C ASP A 47 11.62 8.13 8.24
N PRO A 48 10.56 7.72 7.51
CA PRO A 48 10.29 7.95 6.10
C PRO A 48 9.38 9.16 5.80
N TYR A 49 8.91 9.88 6.82
CA TYR A 49 7.80 10.83 6.68
C TYR A 49 8.02 11.94 5.62
N PRO A 50 9.19 12.61 5.52
CA PRO A 50 9.40 13.63 4.49
C PRO A 50 9.31 13.07 3.06
N TYR A 51 9.77 11.84 2.84
CA TYR A 51 9.69 11.19 1.53
C TYR A 51 8.25 10.79 1.20
N LEU A 52 7.51 10.24 2.17
CA LEU A 52 6.10 9.88 2.02
C LEU A 52 5.23 11.12 1.71
N ALA A 53 5.46 12.22 2.43
CA ALA A 53 4.75 13.47 2.23
C ALA A 53 4.94 14.05 0.82
N LYS A 54 6.14 13.91 0.24
CA LYS A 54 6.44 14.31 -1.14
C LYS A 54 5.53 13.63 -2.17
N TRP A 55 5.03 12.44 -1.87
CA TRP A 55 4.14 11.66 -2.72
C TRP A 55 2.69 11.64 -2.22
N GLY A 56 2.32 12.58 -1.35
CA GLY A 56 0.94 12.76 -0.89
C GLY A 56 0.49 11.76 0.18
N ILE A 57 1.41 11.00 0.79
CA ILE A 57 1.08 10.09 1.88
C ILE A 57 1.31 10.81 3.21
N SER A 58 0.22 11.07 3.95
CA SER A 58 0.29 11.69 5.28
C SER A 58 0.76 10.69 6.35
N ARG A 59 1.09 11.20 7.54
CA ARG A 59 1.44 10.38 8.70
C ARG A 59 0.28 9.45 9.09
N GLU A 60 -0.93 10.00 9.07
CA GLU A 60 -2.17 9.29 9.37
C GLU A 60 -2.46 8.21 8.34
N GLN A 61 -2.29 8.50 7.04
CA GLN A 61 -2.45 7.51 5.98
C GLN A 61 -1.44 6.36 6.14
N PHE A 62 -0.16 6.69 6.37
CA PHE A 62 0.87 5.67 6.56
C PHE A 62 0.58 4.78 7.78
N LYS A 63 0.16 5.37 8.90
CA LYS A 63 -0.29 4.64 10.09
C LYS A 63 -1.48 3.74 9.79
N HIS A 64 -2.50 4.27 9.13
CA HIS A 64 -3.69 3.52 8.75
C HIS A 64 -3.33 2.32 7.87
N ASP A 65 -2.47 2.50 6.87
CA ASP A 65 -2.04 1.44 5.96
C ASP A 65 -1.22 0.36 6.68
N ILE A 66 -0.36 0.75 7.63
CA ILE A 66 0.39 -0.21 8.45
C ILE A 66 -0.54 -1.01 9.35
N GLU A 67 -1.54 -0.39 9.98
CA GLU A 67 -2.41 -1.03 10.96
C GLU A 67 -3.49 -1.89 10.30
N ASN A 68 -4.09 -1.39 9.23
CA ASN A 68 -5.24 -2.03 8.58
C ASN A 68 -4.87 -2.78 7.30
N GLY A 69 -3.68 -2.52 6.75
CA GLY A 69 -3.30 -2.99 5.42
C GLY A 69 -3.80 -2.04 4.33
N LEU A 70 -3.38 -2.32 3.10
CA LEU A 70 -3.84 -1.54 1.94
C LEU A 70 -5.21 -2.05 1.50
N THR A 71 -6.18 -1.16 1.39
CA THR A 71 -7.46 -1.46 0.76
C THR A 71 -7.29 -1.40 -0.77
N ILE A 72 -7.45 -2.55 -1.42
CA ILE A 72 -7.50 -2.63 -2.88
C ILE A 72 -8.97 -2.61 -3.27
N GLU A 73 -9.39 -1.60 -4.03
CA GLU A 73 -10.72 -1.59 -4.64
C GLU A 73 -10.73 -2.55 -5.83
N THR A 74 -11.00 -3.82 -5.54
CA THR A 74 -11.06 -4.89 -6.53
C THR A 74 -12.33 -4.80 -7.37
N GLY A 75 -12.28 -5.32 -8.59
CA GLY A 75 -13.42 -5.41 -9.48
C GLY A 75 -13.42 -4.32 -10.54
N TRP A 76 -14.60 -4.05 -11.09
CA TRP A 76 -14.78 -3.04 -12.14
C TRP A 76 -14.69 -1.63 -11.55
N GLN A 77 -13.82 -0.84 -12.16
CA GLN A 77 -13.59 0.55 -11.83
C GLN A 77 -13.95 1.44 -13.01
N LYS A 78 -14.26 2.71 -12.74
CA LYS A 78 -14.68 3.69 -13.76
C LYS A 78 -14.17 5.09 -13.45
N ASN A 79 -13.69 5.77 -14.48
CA ASN A 79 -13.42 7.20 -14.46
C ASN A 79 -13.90 7.85 -15.78
N ASP A 80 -13.54 9.11 -16.02
CA ASP A 80 -13.92 9.83 -17.24
C ASP A 80 -13.30 9.26 -18.52
N THR A 81 -12.23 8.46 -18.41
CA THR A 81 -11.56 7.83 -19.56
C THR A 81 -12.22 6.50 -19.94
N GLY A 82 -12.69 5.72 -18.96
CA GLY A 82 -13.35 4.44 -19.25
C GLY A 82 -13.43 3.51 -18.05
N TYR A 83 -13.59 2.22 -18.36
CA TYR A 83 -13.64 1.14 -17.37
C TYR A 83 -12.34 0.35 -17.37
N TRP A 84 -11.88 -0.07 -16.19
CA TRP A 84 -10.80 -1.05 -16.04
C TRP A 84 -11.18 -2.06 -14.96
N TYR A 85 -10.44 -3.17 -14.90
CA TYR A 85 -10.69 -4.23 -13.92
C TYR A 85 -9.47 -4.38 -13.00
N VAL A 86 -9.69 -4.41 -11.69
CA VAL A 86 -8.65 -4.59 -10.67
C VAL A 86 -8.78 -5.96 -10.03
N HIS A 87 -7.73 -6.77 -10.13
CA HIS A 87 -7.64 -8.08 -9.49
C HIS A 87 -7.55 -7.97 -7.97
N SER A 88 -7.78 -9.09 -7.28
CA SER A 88 -7.60 -9.18 -5.82
C SER A 88 -6.18 -8.84 -5.37
N ASP A 89 -5.20 -9.15 -6.23
CA ASP A 89 -3.81 -8.78 -6.06
C ASP A 89 -3.48 -7.39 -6.58
N GLY A 90 -4.46 -6.53 -6.85
CA GLY A 90 -4.32 -5.14 -7.34
C GLY A 90 -3.71 -4.97 -8.72
N SER A 91 -3.38 -6.06 -9.44
CA SER A 91 -2.99 -5.99 -10.84
C SER A 91 -4.22 -5.72 -11.73
N TYR A 92 -3.98 -5.37 -12.99
CA TYR A 92 -5.05 -5.14 -13.97
C TYR A 92 -4.61 -5.61 -15.36
N PRO A 93 -5.55 -6.06 -16.21
CA PRO A 93 -5.24 -6.43 -17.59
C PRO A 93 -4.77 -5.24 -18.42
N LYS A 94 -3.82 -5.49 -19.33
CA LYS A 94 -3.42 -4.58 -20.40
C LYS A 94 -2.97 -5.39 -21.61
N ASP A 95 -3.22 -4.87 -22.81
CA ASP A 95 -2.86 -5.48 -24.10
C ASP A 95 -3.27 -6.96 -24.23
N LYS A 96 -4.45 -7.32 -23.72
CA LYS A 96 -4.92 -8.71 -23.73
C LYS A 96 -6.44 -8.84 -23.62
N PHE A 97 -6.94 -10.00 -24.05
CA PHE A 97 -8.25 -10.48 -23.68
C PHE A 97 -8.21 -11.08 -22.26
N GLU A 98 -9.24 -10.82 -21.47
CA GLU A 98 -9.43 -11.44 -20.14
C GLU A 98 -10.90 -11.82 -19.94
N LYS A 99 -11.11 -13.03 -19.40
CA LYS A 99 -12.46 -13.56 -19.14
C LYS A 99 -12.86 -13.24 -17.71
N ILE A 100 -13.86 -12.37 -17.53
CA ILE A 100 -14.36 -11.92 -16.23
C ILE A 100 -15.82 -12.36 -16.12
N ASN A 101 -16.15 -13.12 -15.08
CA ASN A 101 -17.51 -13.63 -14.82
C ASN A 101 -18.20 -14.32 -16.01
N GLY A 102 -17.43 -14.99 -16.88
CA GLY A 102 -17.98 -15.71 -18.02
C GLY A 102 -17.92 -14.96 -19.36
N THR A 103 -17.69 -13.65 -19.34
CA THR A 103 -17.62 -12.77 -20.53
C THR A 103 -16.18 -12.39 -20.84
N TRP A 104 -15.82 -12.32 -22.13
CA TRP A 104 -14.49 -11.87 -22.57
C TRP A 104 -14.49 -10.36 -22.77
N TYR A 105 -13.42 -9.71 -22.32
CA TYR A 105 -13.19 -8.28 -22.49
C TYR A 105 -11.79 -8.05 -23.03
N TYR A 106 -11.63 -7.13 -23.96
CA TYR A 106 -10.32 -6.70 -24.45
C TYR A 106 -9.90 -5.38 -23.78
N PHE A 107 -8.66 -5.36 -23.28
CA PHE A 107 -8.07 -4.20 -22.61
C PHE A 107 -6.92 -3.64 -23.45
N ASP A 108 -6.89 -2.31 -23.59
CA ASP A 108 -5.85 -1.60 -24.33
C ASP A 108 -4.51 -1.55 -23.56
N SER A 109 -3.53 -0.85 -24.13
CA SER A 109 -2.19 -0.68 -23.54
C SER A 109 -2.16 0.10 -22.23
N SER A 110 -3.21 0.88 -21.95
CA SER A 110 -3.41 1.62 -20.71
C SER A 110 -4.25 0.84 -19.69
N GLY A 111 -4.80 -0.31 -20.09
CA GLY A 111 -5.65 -1.17 -19.26
C GLY A 111 -7.12 -0.78 -19.24
N TYR A 112 -7.56 0.09 -20.15
CA TYR A 112 -8.98 0.41 -20.32
C TYR A 112 -9.66 -0.60 -21.23
N MET A 113 -10.88 -0.99 -20.86
CA MET A 113 -11.73 -1.88 -21.63
C MET A 113 -12.22 -1.14 -22.89
N LEU A 114 -11.97 -1.72 -24.06
CA LEU A 114 -12.38 -1.13 -25.36
C LEU A 114 -13.83 -1.47 -25.76
N ALA A 115 -14.59 -2.11 -24.87
CA ALA A 115 -15.93 -2.68 -25.07
C ALA A 115 -15.96 -3.96 -25.94
N ASP A 116 -17.09 -4.67 -25.85
CA ASP A 116 -17.41 -5.96 -26.50
C ASP A 116 -17.67 -5.81 -28.00
#